data_AF-A0A378BEL0-F1
#
_entry.id   AF-A0A378BEL0-F1
#
_cell.length_a   1.000
_cell.length_b   1.000
_cell.length_c   1.000
_cell.angle_alpha   90.00
_cell.angle_beta   90.00
_cell.angle_gamma   90.00
#
_symmetry.space_group_name_H-M   'P 1'
#
loop_
_entity.id
_entity.type
_entity.pdbx_description
1 polymer ?
#
loop_
_entity_poly.entity_id
_entity_poly.type
_entity_poly.pdbx_seq_one_letter_code
_entity_poly.pdbx_strand_id
1 'polypeptide(L)'
;MAFDDLRSFLQALDDQGQLLKISEEVNAEPDLAAAANATGRIGDGAPALWFDNIRGFNDARVTMNTIGSWQNHAISLGLPPNTPVKKQIDEFIRRWDNFPVTPERRANPAWAENTVDGDDINLFDILPLFRLNDGDGGFYLDKACVVSRDPLDKDNFGKQNVGIYRMEVKGKRKLGLQPVPMHDIALHLHKAEERGEDLPIAITLGNDPIITLMGATPLKYDQSEYEMAGALRESPYPIATAPLTGFDVPWGSEVILEGVIEGRKREIEGPFGEFTGHYSGGRNMTVVRIDKVSYRSKPIFESLYLGMPWTEIDYLDGPGDLRTAVSAAEGRISGSAGGQRHVHPWSAGDHLHQKTLRRFCPRGGPAGDDHSPRPRLCEDGDHG
;
A
#
# COMPACT_ATOMS: atom_id res chain seq x y z
N MET A 1 -19.07 8.65 -4.29
CA MET A 1 -19.18 7.65 -5.36
C MET A 1 -17.97 6.73 -5.26
N ALA A 2 -18.10 5.46 -5.64
CA ALA A 2 -16.98 4.52 -5.66
C ALA A 2 -16.13 4.73 -6.93
N PHE A 3 -14.80 4.62 -6.82
CA PHE A 3 -13.86 4.75 -7.94
C PHE A 3 -13.50 3.38 -8.48
N ASP A 4 -13.64 3.19 -9.79
CA ASP A 4 -13.30 1.91 -10.45
C ASP A 4 -11.82 1.85 -10.85
N ASP A 5 -11.13 2.99 -10.94
CA ASP A 5 -9.72 3.10 -11.33
C ASP A 5 -9.02 4.33 -10.72
N LEU A 6 -7.69 4.38 -10.83
CA LEU A 6 -6.89 5.53 -10.39
C LEU A 6 -7.28 6.83 -11.12
N ARG A 7 -7.61 6.76 -12.42
CA ARG A 7 -7.92 7.95 -13.23
C ARG A 7 -9.17 8.68 -12.73
N SER A 8 -10.23 7.95 -12.41
CA SER A 8 -11.46 8.52 -11.85
C SER A 8 -11.23 9.09 -10.45
N PHE A 9 -10.35 8.47 -9.65
CA PHE A 9 -9.96 9.02 -8.35
C PHE A 9 -9.16 10.33 -8.49
N LEU A 10 -8.16 10.37 -9.38
CA LEU A 10 -7.39 11.59 -9.66
C LEU A 10 -8.28 12.73 -10.14
N GLN A 11 -9.29 12.45 -10.98
CA GLN A 11 -10.28 13.45 -11.39
C GLN A 11 -11.07 13.98 -10.18
N ALA A 12 -11.50 13.10 -9.27
CA ALA A 12 -12.20 13.55 -8.07
C ALA A 12 -11.32 14.38 -7.12
N LEU A 13 -10.01 14.06 -7.03
CA LEU A 13 -9.06 14.90 -6.30
C LEU A 13 -8.94 16.28 -6.96
N ASP A 14 -8.82 16.34 -8.29
CA ASP A 14 -8.76 17.60 -9.05
C ASP A 14 -10.01 18.46 -8.85
N ASP A 15 -11.20 17.85 -8.96
CA ASP A 15 -12.49 18.52 -8.77
C ASP A 15 -12.65 19.12 -7.36
N GLN A 16 -11.97 18.55 -6.37
CA GLN A 16 -11.97 19.00 -4.96
C GLN A 16 -10.77 19.89 -4.62
N GLY A 17 -9.91 20.24 -5.58
CA GLY A 17 -8.70 21.03 -5.34
C GLY A 17 -7.65 20.31 -4.50
N GLN A 18 -7.64 18.97 -4.56
CA GLN A 18 -6.69 18.07 -3.88
C GLN A 18 -5.71 17.39 -4.84
N LEU A 19 -5.60 17.87 -6.08
CA LEU A 19 -4.56 17.47 -7.03
C LEU A 19 -3.74 18.69 -7.46
N LEU A 20 -2.45 18.69 -7.16
CA LEU A 20 -1.51 19.69 -7.61
C LEU A 20 -0.83 19.21 -8.90
N LYS A 21 -1.15 19.85 -10.02
CA LYS A 21 -0.54 19.56 -11.33
C LYS A 21 0.72 20.41 -11.54
N ILE A 22 1.86 19.75 -11.68
CA ILE A 22 3.17 20.35 -11.88
C ILE A 22 3.52 20.20 -13.35
N SER A 23 3.36 21.29 -14.11
CA SER A 23 3.53 21.33 -15.57
C SER A 23 4.91 21.85 -16.02
N GLU A 24 5.69 22.40 -15.08
CA GLU A 24 7.09 22.74 -15.33
C GLU A 24 7.92 21.48 -15.60
N GLU A 25 8.98 21.62 -16.40
CA GLU A 25 9.88 20.49 -16.65
C GLU A 25 10.67 20.20 -15.37
N VAL A 26 10.54 18.97 -14.86
CA VAL A 26 11.25 18.48 -13.67
C VAL A 26 12.18 17.32 -14.02
N ASN A 27 13.22 17.11 -13.21
CA ASN A 27 14.02 15.89 -13.28
C ASN A 27 13.31 14.78 -12.50
N ALA A 28 13.37 13.54 -13.00
CA ALA A 28 12.83 12.39 -12.25
C ALA A 28 13.54 12.23 -10.88
N GLU A 29 14.85 12.48 -10.86
CA GLU A 29 15.69 12.51 -9.65
C GLU A 29 16.41 13.87 -9.58
N PRO A 30 16.35 14.61 -8.46
CA PRO A 30 15.63 14.32 -7.20
C PRO A 30 14.23 14.94 -7.11
N ASP A 31 13.76 15.65 -8.14
CA ASP A 31 12.66 16.62 -7.98
C ASP A 31 11.32 15.98 -7.58
N LEU A 32 10.96 14.82 -8.13
CA LEU A 32 9.73 14.10 -7.76
C LEU A 32 9.72 13.72 -6.28
N ALA A 33 10.80 13.09 -5.80
CA ALA A 33 10.94 12.69 -4.40
C ALA A 33 10.98 13.90 -3.46
N ALA A 34 11.69 14.97 -3.85
CA ALA A 34 11.76 16.20 -3.08
C ALA A 34 10.38 16.87 -2.94
N ALA A 35 9.59 16.92 -4.02
CA ALA A 35 8.24 17.43 -4.00
C ALA A 35 7.30 16.58 -3.12
N ALA A 36 7.37 15.26 -3.22
CA ALA A 36 6.58 14.35 -2.39
C ALA A 36 6.93 14.46 -0.89
N ASN A 37 8.22 14.55 -0.54
CA ASN A 37 8.69 14.80 0.83
C ASN A 37 8.22 16.16 1.37
N ALA A 38 8.28 17.22 0.54
CA ALA A 38 7.80 18.54 0.92
C ALA A 38 6.29 18.57 1.15
N THR A 39 5.54 17.77 0.41
CA THR A 39 4.07 17.72 0.46
C THR A 39 3.56 17.27 1.82
N GLY A 40 4.18 16.25 2.44
CA GLY A 40 3.83 15.82 3.81
C GLY A 40 4.00 16.92 4.87
N ARG A 41 4.78 17.98 4.58
CA ARG A 41 5.03 19.11 5.49
C ARG A 41 4.02 20.25 5.33
N ILE A 42 3.15 20.19 4.33
CA ILE A 42 2.09 21.20 4.09
C ILE A 42 0.98 21.10 5.16
N GLY A 43 0.80 19.91 5.75
CA GLY A 43 -0.16 19.65 6.84
C GLY A 43 -1.33 18.76 6.41
N ASP A 44 -2.42 18.78 7.18
CA ASP A 44 -3.54 17.82 7.08
C ASP A 44 -4.29 17.81 5.72
N GLY A 45 -4.08 18.82 4.87
CA GLY A 45 -4.69 18.97 3.54
C GLY A 45 -3.69 18.89 2.38
N ALA A 46 -2.60 18.16 2.59
CA ALA A 46 -1.58 17.94 1.57
C ALA A 46 -2.21 17.33 0.28
N PRO A 47 -2.03 17.96 -0.90
CA PRO A 47 -2.62 17.47 -2.13
C PRO A 47 -1.88 16.24 -2.65
N ALA A 48 -2.53 15.50 -3.55
CA ALA A 48 -1.82 14.60 -4.45
C ALA A 48 -0.99 15.41 -5.45
N LEU A 49 0.08 14.82 -5.96
CA LEU A 49 0.97 15.43 -6.94
C LEU A 49 0.80 14.76 -8.29
N TRP A 50 0.77 15.55 -9.36
CA TRP A 50 0.74 15.07 -10.74
C TRP A 50 1.88 15.69 -11.53
N PHE A 51 2.69 14.84 -12.17
CA PHE A 51 3.80 15.23 -13.04
C PHE A 51 3.59 14.64 -14.44
N ASP A 52 3.62 15.49 -15.47
CA ASP A 52 3.50 15.08 -16.87
C ASP A 52 4.58 15.66 -17.80
N ASN A 53 5.55 16.39 -17.24
CA ASN A 53 6.69 16.95 -17.96
C ASN A 53 8.00 16.59 -17.25
N ILE A 54 8.44 15.35 -17.44
CA ILE A 54 9.62 14.79 -16.75
C ILE A 54 10.76 14.65 -17.74
N ARG A 55 11.86 15.36 -17.50
CA ARG A 55 13.05 15.34 -18.35
C ARG A 55 13.55 13.91 -18.59
N GLY A 56 13.80 13.59 -19.85
CA GLY A 56 14.28 12.26 -20.27
C GLY A 56 13.14 11.27 -20.58
N PHE A 57 11.89 11.62 -20.29
CA PHE A 57 10.72 10.84 -20.66
C PHE A 57 9.86 11.62 -21.67
N ASN A 58 9.33 10.93 -22.68
CA ASN A 58 8.52 11.58 -23.72
C ASN A 58 7.02 11.69 -23.39
N ASP A 59 6.49 10.75 -22.58
CA ASP A 59 5.05 10.60 -22.31
C ASP A 59 4.80 10.09 -20.88
N ALA A 60 5.74 10.32 -19.95
CA ALA A 60 5.61 9.87 -18.56
C ALA A 60 4.53 10.64 -17.81
N ARG A 61 3.77 9.90 -17.00
CA ARG A 61 2.77 10.44 -16.07
C ARG A 61 3.03 9.81 -14.72
N VAL A 62 3.45 10.63 -13.76
CA VAL A 62 3.71 10.16 -12.40
C VAL A 62 2.75 10.85 -11.44
N THR A 63 2.14 10.07 -10.57
CA THR A 63 1.36 10.61 -9.45
C THR A 63 1.93 10.12 -8.13
N MET A 64 1.91 10.99 -7.13
CA MET A 64 2.38 10.68 -5.78
C MET A 64 1.44 11.28 -4.74
N ASN A 65 1.49 10.79 -3.50
CA ASN A 65 0.72 11.33 -2.39
C ASN A 65 -0.81 11.26 -2.60
N THR A 66 -1.31 10.27 -3.35
CA THR A 66 -2.73 10.17 -3.74
C THR A 66 -3.64 9.88 -2.54
N ILE A 67 -3.14 9.17 -1.54
CA ILE A 67 -3.80 8.94 -0.23
C ILE A 67 -3.02 9.62 0.90
N GLY A 68 -2.20 10.61 0.59
CA GLY A 68 -1.31 11.25 1.56
C GLY A 68 -1.91 12.38 2.41
N SER A 69 -3.23 12.36 2.65
CA SER A 69 -3.90 13.29 3.56
C SER A 69 -5.26 12.74 4.02
N TRP A 70 -5.76 13.25 5.15
CA TRP A 70 -7.11 12.90 5.62
C TRP A 70 -8.21 13.46 4.70
N GLN A 71 -7.92 14.50 3.92
CA GLN A 71 -8.85 15.01 2.91
C GLN A 71 -8.94 14.04 1.72
N ASN A 72 -7.80 13.53 1.24
CA ASN A 72 -7.76 12.52 0.18
C ASN A 72 -8.42 11.21 0.62
N HIS A 73 -8.22 10.80 1.88
CA HIS A 73 -8.89 9.65 2.46
C HIS A 73 -10.42 9.84 2.57
N ALA A 74 -10.90 11.04 2.92
CA ALA A 74 -12.32 11.33 2.87
C ALA A 74 -12.87 11.21 1.45
N ILE A 75 -12.17 11.77 0.46
CA ILE A 75 -12.57 11.71 -0.96
C ILE A 75 -12.60 10.27 -1.45
N SER A 76 -11.62 9.43 -1.09
CA SER A 76 -11.56 8.01 -1.50
C SER A 76 -12.77 7.21 -0.99
N LEU A 77 -13.29 7.55 0.18
CA LEU A 77 -14.53 7.00 0.74
C LEU A 77 -15.81 7.66 0.19
N GLY A 78 -15.69 8.65 -0.70
CA GLY A 78 -16.80 9.41 -1.25
C GLY A 78 -17.44 10.39 -0.25
N LEU A 79 -16.70 10.77 0.80
CA LEU A 79 -17.10 11.74 1.81
C LEU A 79 -16.62 13.15 1.42
N PRO A 80 -17.24 14.22 1.97
CA PRO A 80 -16.70 15.58 1.80
C PRO A 80 -15.26 15.69 2.31
N PRO A 81 -14.35 16.42 1.64
CA PRO A 81 -12.93 16.49 2.01
C PRO A 81 -12.70 17.00 3.44
N ASN A 82 -13.57 17.89 3.93
CA ASN A 82 -13.48 18.45 5.29
C ASN A 82 -14.15 17.57 6.36
N THR A 83 -14.46 16.30 6.06
CA THR A 83 -15.04 15.37 7.03
C THR A 83 -14.05 15.14 8.18
N PRO A 84 -14.43 15.39 9.45
CA PRO A 84 -13.54 15.17 10.59
C PRO A 84 -13.02 13.73 10.64
N VAL A 85 -11.74 13.55 10.96
CA VAL A 85 -11.07 12.22 10.99
C VAL A 85 -11.89 11.20 11.79
N LYS A 86 -12.44 11.57 12.94
CA LYS A 86 -13.31 10.66 13.72
C LYS A 86 -14.48 10.13 12.91
N LYS A 87 -15.18 10.98 12.17
CA LYS A 87 -16.30 10.55 11.33
C LYS A 87 -15.84 9.66 10.17
N GLN A 88 -14.64 9.89 9.64
CA GLN A 88 -14.06 9.01 8.62
C GLN A 88 -13.78 7.62 9.20
N ILE A 89 -13.21 7.53 10.40
CA ILE A 89 -12.94 6.25 11.08
C ILE A 89 -14.25 5.55 11.48
N ASP A 90 -15.23 6.29 12.02
CA ASP A 90 -16.56 5.74 12.34
C ASP A 90 -17.22 5.14 11.07
N GLU A 91 -17.11 5.83 9.93
CA GLU A 91 -17.62 5.35 8.64
C GLU A 91 -16.83 4.15 8.12
N PHE A 92 -15.50 4.17 8.25
CA PHE A 92 -14.65 3.05 7.90
C PHE A 92 -15.03 1.79 8.67
N ILE A 93 -15.24 1.89 9.99
CA ILE A 93 -15.70 0.80 10.85
C ILE A 93 -17.09 0.32 10.40
N ARG A 94 -18.03 1.24 10.16
CA ARG A 94 -19.38 0.88 9.72
C ARG A 94 -19.37 0.10 8.41
N ARG A 95 -18.53 0.51 7.45
CA ARG A 95 -18.41 -0.18 6.16
C ARG A 95 -17.67 -1.51 6.29
N TRP A 96 -16.65 -1.57 7.14
CA TRP A 96 -15.94 -2.81 7.48
C TRP A 96 -16.89 -3.88 8.00
N ASP A 97 -17.85 -3.50 8.85
CA ASP A 97 -18.85 -4.41 9.43
C ASP A 97 -19.81 -5.01 8.38
N ASN A 98 -19.83 -4.50 7.14
CA ASN A 98 -20.62 -5.06 6.03
C ASN A 98 -19.89 -6.16 5.24
N PHE A 99 -18.65 -6.50 5.61
CA PHE A 99 -17.93 -7.61 5.00
C PHE A 99 -18.66 -8.96 5.23
N PRO A 100 -18.72 -9.87 4.23
CA PRO A 100 -18.15 -9.74 2.89
C PRO A 100 -19.14 -9.17 1.86
N VAL A 101 -18.62 -8.46 0.85
CA VAL A 101 -19.37 -8.04 -0.34
C VAL A 101 -18.80 -8.72 -1.58
N THR A 102 -19.59 -9.56 -2.24
CA THR A 102 -19.14 -10.30 -3.44
C THR A 102 -18.66 -9.33 -4.54
N PRO A 103 -17.43 -9.52 -5.07
CA PRO A 103 -16.91 -8.68 -6.15
C PRO A 103 -17.62 -8.97 -7.47
N GLU A 104 -17.54 -8.01 -8.40
CA GLU A 104 -18.12 -8.12 -9.74
C GLU A 104 -17.03 -8.40 -10.76
N ARG A 105 -17.17 -9.48 -11.53
CA ARG A 105 -16.28 -9.74 -12.66
C ARG A 105 -16.71 -8.92 -13.87
N ARG A 106 -15.84 -8.06 -14.37
CA ARG A 106 -16.09 -7.21 -15.54
C ARG A 106 -15.17 -7.57 -16.71
N ALA A 107 -15.72 -7.52 -17.92
CA ALA A 107 -14.98 -7.71 -19.15
C ALA A 107 -14.31 -6.40 -19.60
N ASN A 108 -13.44 -6.50 -20.62
CA ASN A 108 -12.80 -5.37 -21.30
C ASN A 108 -12.09 -4.38 -20.35
N PRO A 109 -11.18 -4.85 -19.48
CA PRO A 109 -10.39 -3.95 -18.65
C PRO A 109 -9.48 -3.09 -19.53
N ALA A 110 -9.29 -1.82 -19.16
CA ALA A 110 -8.50 -0.89 -19.96
C ALA A 110 -7.02 -1.30 -20.05
N TRP A 111 -6.49 -2.02 -19.06
CA TRP A 111 -5.11 -2.53 -19.13
C TRP A 111 -4.92 -3.61 -20.19
N ALA A 112 -5.98 -4.14 -20.81
CA ALA A 112 -5.86 -5.10 -21.92
C ALA A 112 -5.62 -4.41 -23.29
N GLU A 113 -5.52 -3.07 -23.33
CA GLU A 113 -5.26 -2.31 -24.57
C GLU A 113 -3.91 -2.68 -25.22
N ASN A 114 -2.87 -2.89 -24.42
CA ASN A 114 -1.53 -3.23 -24.89
C ASN A 114 -0.99 -4.44 -24.13
N THR A 115 -0.28 -5.34 -24.81
CA THR A 115 0.36 -6.49 -24.19
C THR A 115 1.73 -6.77 -24.79
N VAL A 116 2.69 -7.17 -23.94
CA VAL A 116 4.03 -7.62 -24.34
C VAL A 116 4.37 -8.88 -23.55
N ASP A 117 5.03 -9.84 -24.18
CA ASP A 117 5.27 -11.17 -23.63
C ASP A 117 6.75 -11.57 -23.69
N GLY A 118 7.19 -12.41 -22.76
CA GLY A 118 8.48 -13.09 -22.82
C GLY A 118 9.70 -12.17 -22.91
N ASP A 119 10.54 -12.39 -23.92
CA ASP A 119 11.83 -11.70 -24.09
C ASP A 119 11.69 -10.27 -24.64
N ASP A 120 10.53 -9.93 -25.21
CA ASP A 120 10.25 -8.58 -25.74
C ASP A 120 9.91 -7.58 -24.62
N ILE A 121 9.64 -8.08 -23.41
CA ILE A 121 9.33 -7.24 -22.25
C ILE A 121 10.55 -6.40 -21.88
N ASN A 122 10.35 -5.08 -21.84
CA ASN A 122 11.28 -4.13 -21.25
C ASN A 122 10.54 -3.13 -20.37
N LEU A 123 10.59 -3.32 -19.05
CA LEU A 123 9.91 -2.47 -18.08
C LEU A 123 10.36 -0.99 -18.16
N PHE A 124 11.60 -0.74 -18.58
CA PHE A 124 12.13 0.62 -18.76
C PHE A 124 11.47 1.39 -19.91
N ASP A 125 10.83 0.70 -20.85
CA ASP A 125 10.11 1.34 -21.96
C ASP A 125 8.63 1.61 -21.61
N ILE A 126 8.11 0.94 -20.58
CA ILE A 126 6.69 0.96 -20.20
C ILE A 126 6.44 1.89 -19.00
N LEU A 127 7.36 1.89 -18.04
CA LEU A 127 7.21 2.62 -16.78
C LEU A 127 8.27 3.74 -16.67
N PRO A 128 7.89 4.93 -16.19
CA PRO A 128 8.84 5.98 -15.86
C PRO A 128 9.54 5.67 -14.54
N LEU A 129 10.48 4.73 -14.57
CA LEU A 129 11.21 4.26 -13.40
C LEU A 129 12.25 5.30 -12.94
N PHE A 130 12.25 5.61 -11.66
CA PHE A 130 13.17 6.55 -11.01
C PHE A 130 13.50 6.08 -9.59
N ARG A 131 14.64 6.53 -9.05
CA ARG A 131 15.03 6.26 -7.67
C ARG A 131 14.36 7.28 -6.78
N LEU A 132 13.77 6.80 -5.70
CA LEU A 132 13.08 7.67 -4.76
C LEU A 132 14.09 8.39 -3.86
N ASN A 133 15.10 7.69 -3.37
CA ASN A 133 16.13 8.24 -2.51
C ASN A 133 17.53 8.06 -3.11
N ASP A 134 18.44 9.01 -2.85
CA ASP A 134 19.79 9.04 -3.42
C ASP A 134 20.59 7.74 -3.20
N GLY A 135 20.35 7.08 -2.06
CA GLY A 135 21.03 5.86 -1.64
C GLY A 135 20.30 4.57 -2.00
N ASP A 136 19.16 4.61 -2.69
CA ASP A 136 18.45 3.40 -3.11
C ASP A 136 19.30 2.61 -4.13
N GLY A 137 19.29 1.27 -3.98
CA GLY A 137 20.08 0.34 -4.80
C GLY A 137 19.64 0.27 -6.26
N GLY A 138 18.42 0.71 -6.56
CA GLY A 138 17.81 0.67 -7.88
C GLY A 138 16.49 1.42 -7.92
N PHE A 139 15.74 1.22 -9.00
CA PHE A 139 14.38 1.75 -9.15
C PHE A 139 13.39 0.83 -8.45
N TYR A 140 12.32 1.39 -7.89
CA TYR A 140 11.35 0.60 -7.14
C TYR A 140 9.92 0.79 -7.64
N LEU A 141 9.15 -0.29 -7.54
CA LEU A 141 7.69 -0.27 -7.57
C LEU A 141 7.23 -0.21 -6.11
N ASP A 142 6.97 1.00 -5.59
CA ASP A 142 6.75 1.22 -4.16
C ASP A 142 5.31 0.98 -3.69
N LYS A 143 4.35 1.07 -4.63
CA LYS A 143 2.91 0.98 -4.37
C LYS A 143 2.25 -0.17 -5.14
N ALA A 144 2.98 -1.27 -5.29
CA ALA A 144 2.53 -2.41 -6.08
C ALA A 144 1.65 -3.36 -5.27
N CYS A 145 0.43 -3.63 -5.76
CA CYS A 145 -0.42 -4.68 -5.21
C CYS A 145 -0.03 -6.02 -5.85
N VAL A 146 0.49 -6.96 -5.05
CA VAL A 146 0.90 -8.28 -5.49
C VAL A 146 -0.17 -9.30 -5.12
N VAL A 147 -0.68 -9.97 -6.14
CA VAL A 147 -1.69 -11.01 -6.09
C VAL A 147 -1.01 -12.38 -6.10
N SER A 148 -1.35 -13.23 -5.13
CA SER A 148 -0.91 -14.62 -5.07
C SER A 148 -2.01 -15.53 -4.54
N ARG A 149 -1.93 -16.83 -4.84
CA ARG A 149 -2.86 -17.85 -4.31
C ARG A 149 -2.10 -18.89 -3.51
N ASP A 150 -2.77 -19.48 -2.53
CA ASP A 150 -2.25 -20.65 -1.81
C ASP A 150 -1.99 -21.79 -2.81
N PRO A 151 -0.75 -22.27 -2.98
CA PRO A 151 -0.47 -23.37 -3.90
C PRO A 151 -1.13 -24.70 -3.50
N LEU A 152 -1.61 -24.81 -2.25
CA LEU A 152 -2.37 -25.95 -1.75
C LEU A 152 -3.89 -25.81 -1.94
N ASP A 153 -4.39 -24.62 -2.29
CA ASP A 153 -5.83 -24.32 -2.39
C ASP A 153 -6.09 -23.24 -3.46
N LYS A 154 -5.61 -23.50 -4.69
CA LYS A 154 -5.53 -22.51 -5.79
C LYS A 154 -6.89 -22.02 -6.33
N ASP A 155 -7.97 -22.72 -6.01
CA ASP A 155 -9.33 -22.38 -6.45
C ASP A 155 -10.13 -21.65 -5.38
N ASN A 156 -9.57 -21.48 -4.18
CA ASN A 156 -10.23 -20.77 -3.09
C ASN A 156 -10.04 -19.26 -3.24
N PHE A 157 -11.10 -18.59 -3.69
CA PHE A 157 -11.13 -17.15 -3.86
C PHE A 157 -10.76 -16.37 -2.58
N GLY A 158 -11.23 -16.83 -1.42
CA GLY A 158 -10.95 -16.19 -0.13
C GLY A 158 -9.50 -16.28 0.34
N LYS A 159 -8.70 -17.17 -0.26
CA LYS A 159 -7.25 -17.31 -0.01
C LYS A 159 -6.38 -16.71 -1.12
N GLN A 160 -6.99 -15.99 -2.05
CA GLN A 160 -6.23 -15.15 -2.95
C GLN A 160 -5.85 -13.86 -2.21
N ASN A 161 -4.58 -13.73 -1.89
CA ASN A 161 -4.03 -12.55 -1.21
C ASN A 161 -3.83 -11.42 -2.23
N VAL A 162 -4.19 -10.20 -1.84
CA VAL A 162 -3.68 -8.96 -2.43
C VAL A 162 -2.91 -8.20 -1.35
N GLY A 163 -1.60 -8.01 -1.52
CA GLY A 163 -0.81 -7.24 -0.55
C GLY A 163 0.07 -6.19 -1.21
N ILE A 164 0.41 -5.12 -0.50
CA ILE A 164 1.35 -4.12 -1.00
C ILE A 164 2.78 -4.54 -0.66
N TYR A 165 3.65 -4.50 -1.67
CA TYR A 165 5.06 -4.82 -1.51
C TYR A 165 5.91 -3.88 -2.36
N ARG A 166 7.04 -3.44 -1.80
CA ARG A 166 8.08 -2.81 -2.61
C ARG A 166 8.79 -3.85 -3.48
N MET A 167 9.14 -3.47 -4.69
CA MET A 167 9.87 -4.34 -5.61
C MET A 167 10.97 -3.59 -6.36
N GLU A 168 12.22 -4.02 -6.22
CA GLU A 168 13.34 -3.45 -6.96
C GLU A 168 13.29 -3.91 -8.43
N VAL A 169 13.40 -3.01 -9.38
CA VAL A 169 13.54 -3.33 -10.80
C VAL A 169 15.01 -3.61 -11.12
N LYS A 170 15.33 -4.87 -11.40
CA LYS A 170 16.72 -5.36 -11.58
C LYS A 170 17.12 -5.58 -13.03
N GLY A 171 16.20 -5.40 -13.96
CA GLY A 171 16.41 -5.61 -15.39
C GLY A 171 15.11 -5.55 -16.17
N LYS A 172 15.20 -5.81 -17.49
CA LYS A 172 14.08 -5.64 -18.43
C LYS A 172 12.78 -6.34 -18.02
N ARG A 173 12.88 -7.49 -17.34
CA ARG A 173 11.73 -8.28 -16.85
C ARG A 173 12.01 -8.99 -15.52
N LYS A 174 12.96 -8.46 -14.73
CA LYS A 174 13.40 -9.08 -13.48
C LYS A 174 13.17 -8.09 -12.34
N LEU A 175 12.53 -8.57 -11.27
CA LEU A 175 12.35 -7.80 -10.05
C LEU A 175 12.96 -8.53 -8.83
N GLY A 176 13.29 -7.77 -7.80
CA GLY A 176 13.56 -8.27 -6.45
C GLY A 176 12.35 -8.00 -5.56
N LEU A 177 11.95 -8.97 -4.75
CA LEU A 177 10.83 -8.82 -3.81
C LEU A 177 11.26 -9.26 -2.42
N GLN A 178 10.88 -8.48 -1.41
CA GLN A 178 11.03 -8.85 -0.01
C GLN A 178 9.71 -9.40 0.55
N PRO A 179 9.53 -10.74 0.61
CA PRO A 179 8.40 -11.32 1.32
C PRO A 179 8.69 -11.30 2.83
N VAL A 180 7.98 -10.46 3.58
CA VAL A 180 8.07 -10.47 5.05
C VAL A 180 7.41 -11.76 5.57
N PRO A 181 8.04 -12.57 6.44
CA PRO A 181 7.56 -13.90 6.82
C PRO A 181 6.13 -13.96 7.40
N MET A 182 5.63 -12.83 7.90
CA MET A 182 4.31 -12.71 8.52
C MET A 182 3.18 -12.48 7.49
N HIS A 183 3.53 -12.16 6.24
CA HIS A 183 2.58 -11.84 5.18
C HIS A 183 2.23 -13.10 4.38
N ASP A 184 1.01 -13.16 3.84
CA ASP A 184 0.48 -14.35 3.20
C ASP A 184 1.29 -14.78 1.97
N ILE A 185 1.89 -13.83 1.23
CA ILE A 185 2.79 -14.16 0.11
C ILE A 185 4.00 -14.99 0.56
N ALA A 186 4.52 -14.76 1.76
CA ALA A 186 5.65 -15.52 2.30
C ALA A 186 5.23 -16.94 2.66
N LEU A 187 4.01 -17.12 3.18
CA LEU A 187 3.40 -18.42 3.45
C LEU A 187 3.16 -19.19 2.14
N HIS A 188 2.61 -18.52 1.11
CA HIS A 188 2.40 -19.10 -0.22
C HIS A 188 3.72 -19.53 -0.86
N LEU A 189 4.74 -18.67 -0.79
CA LEU A 189 6.06 -18.96 -1.32
C LEU A 189 6.70 -20.14 -0.60
N HIS A 190 6.62 -20.19 0.73
CA HIS A 190 7.16 -21.29 1.51
C HIS A 190 6.56 -22.64 1.07
N LYS A 191 5.23 -22.71 0.97
CA LYS A 191 4.52 -23.92 0.49
C LYS A 191 4.91 -24.30 -0.94
N ALA A 192 5.10 -23.33 -1.84
CA ALA A 192 5.56 -23.58 -3.21
C ALA A 192 7.00 -24.13 -3.23
N GLU A 193 7.90 -23.52 -2.45
CA GLU A 193 9.29 -23.94 -2.35
C GLU A 193 9.45 -25.33 -1.72
N GLU A 194 8.61 -25.72 -0.76
CA GLU A 194 8.56 -27.07 -0.20
C GLU A 194 8.23 -28.12 -1.28
N ARG A 195 7.40 -27.74 -2.26
CA ARG A 195 7.03 -28.57 -3.41
C ARG A 195 8.03 -28.50 -4.56
N GLY A 196 9.05 -27.64 -4.47
CA GLY A 196 9.99 -27.39 -5.56
C GLY A 196 9.36 -26.68 -6.76
N GLU A 197 8.30 -25.91 -6.51
CA GLU A 197 7.57 -25.14 -7.52
C GLU A 197 7.93 -23.64 -7.39
N ASP A 198 7.84 -22.92 -8.51
CA ASP A 198 7.78 -21.46 -8.51
C ASP A 198 6.39 -21.01 -8.02
N LEU A 199 6.29 -19.80 -7.44
CA LEU A 199 5.00 -19.22 -7.05
C LEU A 199 4.48 -18.27 -8.14
N PRO A 200 3.36 -18.58 -8.84
CA PRO A 200 2.73 -17.64 -9.75
C PRO A 200 2.23 -16.39 -9.01
N ILE A 201 2.48 -15.22 -9.60
CA ILE A 201 2.02 -13.93 -9.09
C ILE A 201 1.54 -13.02 -10.22
N ALA A 202 0.62 -12.12 -9.88
CA ALA A 202 0.29 -10.96 -10.69
C ALA A 202 0.56 -9.69 -9.87
N ILE A 203 1.14 -8.67 -10.48
CA ILE A 203 1.51 -7.41 -9.84
C ILE A 203 0.72 -6.31 -10.54
N THR A 204 -0.01 -5.50 -9.78
CA THR A 204 -0.93 -4.50 -10.32
C THR A 204 -0.51 -3.11 -9.84
N LEU A 205 -0.37 -2.18 -10.79
CA LEU A 205 0.14 -0.83 -10.57
C LEU A 205 -0.89 0.21 -10.98
N GLY A 206 -0.90 1.35 -10.28
CA GLY A 206 -1.85 2.43 -10.52
C GLY A 206 -3.29 1.98 -10.27
N ASN A 207 -3.54 1.45 -9.08
CA ASN A 207 -4.83 0.89 -8.70
C ASN A 207 -5.77 1.98 -8.15
N ASP A 208 -7.04 1.66 -7.96
CA ASP A 208 -7.92 2.54 -7.20
C ASP A 208 -7.46 2.64 -5.72
N PRO A 209 -7.87 3.71 -5.00
CA PRO A 209 -7.38 3.93 -3.64
C PRO A 209 -7.83 2.88 -2.63
N ILE A 210 -8.98 2.23 -2.83
CA ILE A 210 -9.56 1.33 -1.83
C ILE A 210 -8.83 -0.01 -1.84
N ILE A 211 -8.53 -0.60 -3.00
CA ILE A 211 -7.76 -1.85 -3.03
C ILE A 211 -6.34 -1.66 -2.53
N THR A 212 -5.75 -0.48 -2.76
CA THR A 212 -4.45 -0.11 -2.22
C THR A 212 -4.50 -0.07 -0.69
N LEU A 213 -5.51 0.57 -0.12
CA LEU A 213 -5.72 0.60 1.33
C LEU A 213 -5.93 -0.82 1.89
N MET A 214 -6.66 -1.68 1.18
CA MET A 214 -6.82 -3.09 1.56
C MET A 214 -5.56 -3.91 1.46
N GLY A 215 -4.74 -3.72 0.43
CA GLY A 215 -3.44 -4.39 0.32
C GLY A 215 -2.44 -4.02 1.42
N ALA A 216 -2.64 -2.88 2.09
CA ALA A 216 -1.87 -2.47 3.27
C ALA A 216 -2.50 -2.93 4.59
N THR A 217 -3.76 -3.34 4.60
CA THR A 217 -4.49 -3.66 5.83
C THR A 217 -4.38 -5.15 6.16
N PRO A 218 -4.01 -5.54 7.40
CA PRO A 218 -3.96 -6.94 7.78
C PRO A 218 -5.36 -7.55 7.92
N LEU A 219 -5.73 -8.39 6.96
CA LEU A 219 -6.91 -9.26 7.03
C LEU A 219 -6.55 -10.66 7.56
N LYS A 220 -7.56 -11.48 7.86
CA LYS A 220 -7.33 -12.90 8.13
C LYS A 220 -6.99 -13.61 6.82
N TYR A 221 -6.21 -14.69 6.94
CA TYR A 221 -5.74 -15.51 5.81
C TYR A 221 -6.83 -16.03 4.85
N ASP A 222 -8.07 -16.13 5.32
CA ASP A 222 -9.24 -16.61 4.57
C ASP A 222 -10.25 -15.51 4.24
N GLN A 223 -9.85 -14.24 4.35
CA GLN A 223 -10.67 -13.08 4.01
C GLN A 223 -10.12 -12.39 2.76
N SER A 224 -10.96 -12.22 1.74
CA SER A 224 -10.56 -11.57 0.50
C SER A 224 -10.47 -10.05 0.66
N GLU A 225 -9.35 -9.45 0.24
CA GLU A 225 -9.21 -7.99 0.12
C GLU A 225 -10.22 -7.41 -0.88
N TYR A 226 -10.63 -8.14 -1.91
CA TYR A 226 -11.64 -7.67 -2.86
C TYR A 226 -13.04 -7.60 -2.24
N GLU A 227 -13.38 -8.57 -1.39
CA GLU A 227 -14.66 -8.54 -0.68
C GLU A 227 -14.72 -7.42 0.35
N MET A 228 -13.59 -7.16 1.04
CA MET A 228 -13.47 -6.04 1.95
C MET A 228 -13.46 -4.70 1.21
N ALA A 229 -12.77 -4.60 0.08
CA ALA A 229 -12.80 -3.42 -0.78
C ALA A 229 -14.22 -3.14 -1.26
N GLY A 230 -14.99 -4.18 -1.59
CA GLY A 230 -16.42 -4.06 -1.91
C GLY A 230 -17.25 -3.48 -0.77
N ALA A 231 -16.97 -3.88 0.47
CA ALA A 231 -17.61 -3.35 1.67
C ALA A 231 -17.26 -1.87 1.90
N LEU A 232 -15.96 -1.51 1.82
CA LEU A 232 -15.48 -0.14 2.03
C LEU A 232 -15.90 0.86 0.95
N ARG A 233 -16.08 0.41 -0.29
CA ARG A 233 -16.58 1.26 -1.37
C ARG A 233 -18.11 1.21 -1.52
N GLU A 234 -18.80 0.46 -0.65
CA GLU A 234 -20.26 0.25 -0.64
C GLU A 234 -20.84 -0.22 -1.98
N SER A 235 -20.03 -0.91 -2.78
CA SER A 235 -20.42 -1.48 -4.06
C SER A 235 -19.48 -2.62 -4.45
N PRO A 236 -19.94 -3.65 -5.18
CA PRO A 236 -19.09 -4.75 -5.62
C PRO A 236 -17.79 -4.26 -6.25
N TYR A 237 -16.66 -4.81 -5.79
CA TYR A 237 -15.35 -4.43 -6.32
C TYR A 237 -15.13 -5.03 -7.72
N PRO A 238 -14.75 -4.25 -8.75
CA PRO A 238 -14.60 -4.75 -10.10
C PRO A 238 -13.28 -5.48 -10.28
N ILE A 239 -13.37 -6.76 -10.61
CA ILE A 239 -12.22 -7.61 -10.92
C ILE A 239 -12.25 -8.08 -12.37
N ALA A 240 -11.08 -8.39 -12.91
CA ALA A 240 -10.89 -9.02 -14.21
C ALA A 240 -9.93 -10.21 -14.09
N THR A 241 -9.94 -11.11 -15.07
CA THR A 241 -9.05 -12.27 -15.10
C THR A 241 -7.75 -11.92 -15.82
N ALA A 242 -6.63 -12.06 -15.12
CA ALA A 242 -5.31 -11.86 -15.70
C ALA A 242 -5.00 -12.99 -16.72
N PRO A 243 -4.58 -12.66 -17.95
CA PRO A 243 -4.56 -13.60 -19.06
C PRO A 243 -3.52 -14.73 -18.96
N LEU A 244 -2.40 -14.55 -18.25
CA LEU A 244 -1.39 -15.60 -18.10
C LEU A 244 -1.64 -16.47 -16.85
N THR A 245 -1.88 -15.84 -15.71
CA THR A 245 -1.99 -16.50 -14.41
C THR A 245 -3.39 -17.02 -14.11
N GLY A 246 -4.43 -16.46 -14.75
CA GLY A 246 -5.82 -16.74 -14.44
C GLY A 246 -6.29 -16.14 -13.09
N PHE A 247 -5.47 -15.28 -12.47
CA PHE A 247 -5.80 -14.64 -11.20
C PHE A 247 -6.84 -13.56 -11.36
N ASP A 248 -7.56 -13.29 -10.27
CA ASP A 248 -8.43 -12.13 -10.18
C ASP A 248 -7.56 -10.91 -9.88
N VAL A 249 -7.63 -9.88 -10.72
CA VAL A 249 -6.87 -8.63 -10.58
C VAL A 249 -7.81 -7.43 -10.66
N PRO A 250 -7.44 -6.24 -10.13
CA PRO A 250 -8.25 -5.05 -10.25
C PRO A 250 -8.54 -4.70 -11.71
N TRP A 251 -9.83 -4.53 -12.04
CA TRP A 251 -10.26 -4.21 -13.40
C TRP A 251 -9.68 -2.88 -13.90
N GLY A 252 -9.51 -1.90 -12.99
CA GLY A 252 -9.09 -0.54 -13.30
C GLY A 252 -7.58 -0.26 -13.23
N SER A 253 -6.73 -1.26 -13.06
CA SER A 253 -5.26 -1.04 -12.97
C SER A 253 -4.70 -0.32 -14.19
N GLU A 254 -3.63 0.46 -14.02
CA GLU A 254 -2.88 1.04 -15.14
C GLU A 254 -1.99 0.01 -15.83
N VAL A 255 -1.34 -0.87 -15.04
CA VAL A 255 -0.42 -1.91 -15.53
C VAL A 255 -0.60 -3.19 -14.72
N ILE A 256 -0.57 -4.34 -15.40
CA ILE A 256 -0.52 -5.69 -14.84
C ILE A 256 0.78 -6.36 -15.31
N LEU A 257 1.59 -6.84 -14.36
CA LEU A 257 2.77 -7.66 -14.62
C LEU A 257 2.48 -9.08 -14.12
N GLU A 258 2.57 -10.08 -14.99
CA GLU A 258 2.32 -11.48 -14.66
C GLU A 258 3.59 -12.30 -14.79
N GLY A 259 3.80 -13.24 -13.87
CA GLY A 259 4.96 -14.11 -13.89
C GLY A 259 5.06 -14.97 -12.64
N VAL A 260 6.27 -15.18 -12.17
CA VAL A 260 6.54 -16.05 -11.02
C VAL A 260 7.59 -15.48 -10.09
N ILE A 261 7.46 -15.78 -8.80
CA ILE A 261 8.61 -15.79 -7.89
C ILE A 261 9.37 -17.09 -8.13
N GLU A 262 10.62 -16.98 -8.56
CA GLU A 262 11.50 -18.13 -8.81
C GLU A 262 11.85 -18.82 -7.48
N GLY A 263 11.39 -20.06 -7.34
CA GLY A 263 11.53 -20.84 -6.12
C GLY A 263 13.00 -21.08 -5.78
N ARG A 264 13.36 -20.89 -4.50
CA ARG A 264 14.70 -21.12 -3.94
C ARG A 264 15.82 -20.28 -4.58
N LYS A 265 15.48 -19.32 -5.44
CA LYS A 265 16.43 -18.38 -6.04
C LYS A 265 16.43 -17.08 -5.25
N ARG A 266 17.61 -16.56 -4.98
CA ARG A 266 17.79 -15.28 -4.26
C ARG A 266 18.91 -14.46 -4.91
N GLU A 267 18.73 -13.15 -4.95
CA GLU A 267 19.72 -12.17 -5.42
C GLU A 267 19.75 -10.98 -4.43
N ILE A 268 20.87 -10.25 -4.38
CA ILE A 268 21.01 -9.07 -3.51
C ILE A 268 20.03 -7.99 -3.98
N GLU A 269 19.11 -7.55 -3.12
CA GLU A 269 18.17 -6.43 -3.28
C GLU A 269 18.45 -5.38 -2.20
N GLY A 270 18.20 -4.11 -2.50
CA GLY A 270 18.52 -2.98 -1.64
C GLY A 270 19.96 -2.48 -1.81
N PRO A 271 20.37 -1.45 -1.05
CA PRO A 271 19.65 -0.84 0.07
C PRO A 271 18.40 -0.04 -0.36
N PHE A 272 17.50 0.22 0.59
CA PHE A 272 16.26 0.97 0.33
C PHE A 272 15.88 1.88 1.49
N GLY A 273 15.43 3.11 1.20
CA GLY A 273 14.88 4.04 2.18
C GLY A 273 13.56 3.56 2.78
N GLU A 274 13.57 3.18 4.07
CA GLU A 274 12.39 2.65 4.74
C GLU A 274 11.48 3.76 5.29
N PHE A 275 10.21 3.42 5.49
CA PHE A 275 9.21 4.26 6.19
C PHE A 275 9.62 4.66 7.63
N THR A 276 10.61 3.97 8.22
CA THR A 276 11.18 4.34 9.52
C THR A 276 12.19 5.50 9.45
N GLY A 277 12.44 6.03 8.24
CA GLY A 277 13.42 7.08 7.99
C GLY A 277 14.88 6.62 7.94
N HIS A 278 15.12 5.31 7.86
CA HIS A 278 16.46 4.71 7.79
C HIS A 278 16.61 3.86 6.54
N TYR A 279 17.84 3.68 6.05
CA TYR A 279 18.10 2.70 5.00
C TYR A 279 18.15 1.29 5.57
N SER A 280 17.42 0.37 4.95
CA SER A 280 17.74 -1.05 5.06
C SER A 280 18.98 -1.34 4.21
N GLY A 281 19.88 -2.18 4.73
CA GLY A 281 21.02 -2.67 3.96
C GLY A 281 20.60 -3.71 2.92
N GLY A 282 21.46 -3.96 1.93
CA GLY A 282 21.22 -4.97 0.91
C GLY A 282 21.14 -6.40 1.48
N ARG A 283 20.20 -7.21 1.00
CA ARG A 283 19.94 -8.58 1.45
C ARG A 283 19.60 -9.51 0.29
N ASN A 284 19.85 -10.80 0.45
CA ASN A 284 19.42 -11.80 -0.53
C ASN A 284 17.89 -11.97 -0.45
N MET A 285 17.20 -11.46 -1.47
CA MET A 285 15.73 -11.45 -1.58
C MET A 285 15.25 -12.28 -2.76
N THR A 286 13.94 -12.52 -2.86
CA THR A 286 13.40 -13.37 -3.91
C THR A 286 13.52 -12.72 -5.27
N VAL A 287 13.71 -13.54 -6.29
CA VAL A 287 13.76 -13.09 -7.69
C VAL A 287 12.40 -13.33 -8.31
N VAL A 288 11.89 -12.30 -8.96
CA VAL A 288 10.66 -12.38 -9.74
C VAL A 288 11.01 -12.27 -11.23
N ARG A 289 10.47 -13.18 -12.01
CA ARG A 289 10.53 -13.15 -13.47
C ARG A 289 9.16 -12.75 -13.99
N ILE A 290 9.12 -11.69 -14.80
CA ILE A 290 7.91 -11.25 -15.50
C ILE A 290 7.88 -11.94 -16.87
N ASP A 291 6.74 -12.55 -17.17
CA ASP A 291 6.51 -13.36 -18.37
C ASP A 291 5.45 -12.72 -19.29
N LYS A 292 4.56 -11.87 -18.75
CA LYS A 292 3.60 -11.06 -19.51
C LYS A 292 3.36 -9.70 -18.86
N VAL A 293 3.21 -8.66 -19.67
CA VAL A 293 2.80 -7.32 -19.24
C VAL A 293 1.58 -6.89 -20.03
N SER A 294 0.54 -6.41 -19.35
CA SER A 294 -0.64 -5.79 -19.95
C SER A 294 -0.81 -4.38 -19.38
N TYR A 295 -1.03 -3.37 -20.22
CA TYR A 295 -1.10 -1.98 -19.75
C TYR A 295 -2.01 -1.09 -20.58
N ARG A 296 -2.55 -0.06 -19.91
CA ARG A 296 -3.32 1.01 -20.55
C ARG A 296 -2.40 1.86 -21.42
N SER A 297 -2.96 2.44 -22.47
CA SER A 297 -2.25 3.46 -23.24
C SER A 297 -1.93 4.68 -22.35
N LYS A 298 -0.67 5.12 -22.42
CA LYS A 298 -0.12 6.20 -21.58
C LYS A 298 -0.38 5.95 -20.09
N PRO A 299 0.20 4.87 -19.53
CA PRO A 299 -0.08 4.45 -18.17
C PRO A 299 0.38 5.52 -17.17
N ILE A 300 -0.37 5.66 -16.09
CA ILE A 300 0.00 6.50 -14.95
C ILE A 300 0.79 5.65 -13.97
N PHE A 301 2.01 6.07 -13.66
CA PHE A 301 2.83 5.44 -12.65
C PHE A 301 2.59 6.09 -11.29
N GLU A 302 2.01 5.33 -10.38
CA GLU A 302 1.79 5.76 -9.02
C GLU A 302 2.96 5.30 -8.14
N SER A 303 3.61 6.24 -7.47
CA SER A 303 4.67 5.99 -6.49
C SER A 303 4.34 6.74 -5.21
N LEU A 304 5.00 6.39 -4.10
CA LEU A 304 4.81 7.05 -2.82
C LEU A 304 6.17 7.34 -2.19
N TYR A 305 6.29 8.48 -1.51
CA TYR A 305 7.52 8.80 -0.81
C TYR A 305 7.61 8.05 0.52
N LEU A 306 8.69 7.29 0.69
CA LEU A 306 9.09 6.55 1.88
C LEU A 306 10.32 7.20 2.50
N GLY A 307 10.22 7.54 3.78
CA GLY A 307 11.29 8.16 4.53
C GLY A 307 10.81 8.54 5.93
N MET A 308 11.38 9.61 6.49
CA MET A 308 10.95 10.11 7.81
C MET A 308 9.47 10.51 7.80
N PRO A 309 8.66 10.00 8.74
CA PRO A 309 7.27 10.42 8.92
C PRO A 309 7.14 11.94 9.12
N TRP A 310 6.03 12.56 8.75
CA TRP A 310 4.78 11.96 8.25
C TRP A 310 4.72 11.90 6.72
N THR A 311 4.31 10.75 6.17
CA THR A 311 4.27 10.46 4.73
C THR A 311 2.98 9.73 4.32
N GLU A 312 2.81 9.40 3.04
CA GLU A 312 1.60 8.74 2.53
C GLU A 312 1.36 7.36 3.17
N ILE A 313 2.41 6.59 3.48
CA ILE A 313 2.27 5.27 4.10
C ILE A 313 1.55 5.36 5.47
N ASP A 314 1.80 6.43 6.23
CA ASP A 314 1.18 6.64 7.54
C ASP A 314 -0.35 6.88 7.42
N TYR A 315 -0.80 7.45 6.30
CA TYR A 315 -2.22 7.60 5.97
C TYR A 315 -2.84 6.34 5.36
N LEU A 316 -2.02 5.49 4.74
CA LEU A 316 -2.46 4.23 4.15
C LEU A 316 -2.73 3.17 5.24
N ASP A 317 -1.82 3.04 6.20
CA ASP A 317 -1.93 2.06 7.31
C ASP A 317 -2.85 2.57 8.45
N GLY A 318 -2.89 3.89 8.64
CA GLY A 318 -3.55 4.55 9.76
C GLY A 318 -5.01 4.13 10.01
N PRO A 319 -5.90 4.07 8.99
CA PRO A 319 -7.30 3.70 9.17
C PRO A 319 -7.51 2.30 9.76
N GLY A 320 -6.76 1.29 9.28
CA GLY A 320 -6.83 -0.08 9.77
C GLY A 320 -6.33 -0.22 11.21
N ASP A 321 -5.25 0.48 11.54
CA ASP A 321 -4.71 0.55 12.90
C ASP A 321 -5.68 1.24 13.86
N LEU A 322 -6.26 2.39 13.46
CA LEU A 322 -7.25 3.10 14.25
C LEU A 322 -8.52 2.27 14.48
N ARG A 323 -9.00 1.55 13.46
CA ARG A 323 -10.13 0.61 13.60
C ARG A 323 -9.82 -0.45 14.65
N THR A 324 -8.63 -1.03 14.62
CA THR A 324 -8.19 -2.05 15.57
C THR A 324 -8.12 -1.49 16.99
N ALA A 325 -7.56 -0.29 17.16
CA ALA A 325 -7.49 0.39 18.44
C ALA A 325 -8.90 0.70 19.03
N VAL A 326 -9.82 1.22 18.22
CA VAL A 326 -11.21 1.49 18.64
C VAL A 326 -11.93 0.19 19.01
N SER A 327 -11.80 -0.85 18.19
CA SER A 327 -12.44 -2.15 18.43
C SER A 327 -11.93 -2.81 19.72
N ALA A 328 -10.65 -2.67 20.03
CA ALA A 328 -10.06 -3.13 21.29
C ALA A 328 -10.56 -2.31 22.49
N ALA A 329 -10.64 -0.98 22.36
CA ALA A 329 -11.16 -0.10 23.42
C ALA A 329 -12.65 -0.36 23.74
N GLU A 330 -13.44 -0.75 22.73
CA GLU A 330 -14.85 -1.11 22.87
C GLU A 330 -15.07 -2.57 23.31
N GLY A 331 -14.00 -3.35 23.50
CA GLY A 331 -14.10 -4.76 23.90
C GLY A 331 -14.64 -5.69 22.82
N ARG A 332 -14.74 -5.24 21.55
CA ARG A 332 -15.15 -6.07 20.40
C ARG A 332 -14.07 -7.07 19.99
N ILE A 333 -12.83 -6.82 20.41
CA ILE A 333 -11.69 -7.73 20.23
C ILE A 333 -11.12 -8.02 21.63
N SER A 334 -11.19 -9.28 22.06
CA SER A 334 -10.59 -9.75 23.31
C SER A 334 -9.40 -10.65 22.99
N GLY A 335 -8.22 -10.29 23.50
CA GLY A 335 -7.01 -11.12 23.41
C GLY A 335 -5.86 -10.46 22.69
N SER A 336 -4.69 -10.49 23.33
CA SER A 336 -3.40 -10.38 22.65
C SER A 336 -3.40 -11.31 21.42
N ALA A 337 -3.01 -10.80 20.26
CA ALA A 337 -2.73 -11.61 19.07
C ALA A 337 -1.62 -12.64 19.37
N GLY A 338 -2.01 -13.75 20.00
CA GLY A 338 -1.16 -14.90 20.28
C GLY A 338 -1.07 -15.77 19.03
N GLY A 339 -0.25 -15.35 18.07
CA GLY A 339 0.01 -16.13 16.86
C GLY A 339 0.73 -15.32 15.79
N GLN A 340 0.33 -14.06 15.62
CA GLN A 340 1.11 -13.07 14.91
C GLN A 340 1.73 -12.14 15.97
N ARG A 341 3.04 -12.21 16.19
CA ARG A 341 3.72 -11.13 16.91
C ARG A 341 3.51 -9.86 16.07
N HIS A 342 2.54 -9.04 16.46
CA HIS A 342 2.49 -7.65 16.04
C HIS A 342 3.80 -7.02 16.51
N VAL A 343 4.77 -6.95 15.63
CA VAL A 343 5.80 -5.93 15.75
C VAL A 343 5.05 -4.66 15.41
N HIS A 344 4.43 -4.03 16.42
CA HIS A 344 3.92 -2.68 16.27
C HIS A 344 5.09 -1.84 15.74
N PRO A 345 4.98 -1.23 14.54
CA PRO A 345 6.02 -0.33 14.04
C PRO A 345 6.26 0.84 15.01
N TRP A 346 5.28 1.11 15.86
CA TRP A 346 5.13 2.22 16.78
C TRP A 346 6.01 2.21 18.05
N SER A 347 7.03 1.35 18.14
CA SER A 347 7.91 1.31 19.34
C SER A 347 9.08 2.29 19.31
N ALA A 348 9.33 3.00 18.20
CA ALA A 348 10.43 3.95 18.10
C ALA A 348 9.98 5.30 17.53
N GLY A 349 9.33 6.09 18.37
CA GLY A 349 9.31 7.55 18.27
C GLY A 349 8.16 8.18 17.49
N ASP A 350 7.11 8.64 18.20
CA ASP A 350 6.63 9.99 17.91
C ASP A 350 5.73 10.60 19.02
N HIS A 351 6.05 11.81 19.46
CA HIS A 351 5.26 12.59 20.43
C HIS A 351 3.96 13.14 19.85
N LEU A 352 3.81 13.14 18.52
CA LEU A 352 2.62 13.64 17.81
C LEU A 352 1.48 12.61 17.77
N HIS A 353 1.80 11.31 17.71
CA HIS A 353 0.82 10.23 17.72
C HIS A 353 0.06 10.11 19.05
N GLN A 354 0.74 10.43 20.16
CA GLN A 354 0.04 10.60 21.44
C GLN A 354 -1.02 11.71 21.39
N LYS A 355 -0.87 12.76 20.56
CA LYS A 355 -1.91 13.80 20.43
C LYS A 355 -3.12 13.31 19.64
N THR A 356 -2.91 12.51 18.60
CA THR A 356 -3.98 11.90 17.81
C THR A 356 -4.74 10.87 18.64
N LEU A 357 -4.05 9.90 19.27
CA LEU A 357 -4.67 8.93 20.17
C LEU A 357 -5.32 9.58 21.40
N ARG A 358 -4.74 10.64 22.01
CA ARG A 358 -5.39 11.40 23.11
C ARG A 358 -6.65 12.14 22.67
N ARG A 359 -6.82 12.45 21.38
CA ARG A 359 -8.08 13.01 20.84
C ARG A 359 -9.16 11.93 20.63
N PHE A 360 -8.78 10.67 20.43
CA PHE A 360 -9.70 9.55 20.16
C PHE A 360 -10.14 8.78 21.40
N CYS A 361 -9.26 8.64 22.40
CA CYS A 361 -9.60 8.09 23.71
C CYS A 361 -9.45 9.17 24.79
N PRO A 362 -10.49 9.98 25.07
CA PRO A 362 -10.52 10.71 26.33
C PRO A 362 -10.50 9.68 27.46
N ARG A 363 -9.54 9.78 28.38
CA ARG A 363 -9.54 8.97 29.60
C ARG A 363 -10.85 9.23 30.34
N GLY A 364 -11.82 8.34 30.18
CA GLY A 364 -13.04 8.31 30.96
C GLY A 364 -12.77 7.59 32.28
N GLY A 365 -12.63 8.37 33.35
CA GLY A 365 -12.65 7.89 34.73
C GLY A 365 -12.78 9.10 35.65
N PRO A 366 -13.69 9.10 36.63
CA PRO A 366 -13.96 10.28 37.45
C PRO A 366 -12.69 10.66 38.23
N ALA A 367 -12.40 11.96 38.25
CA ALA A 367 -11.39 12.53 39.13
C ALA A 367 -11.83 12.27 40.58
N GLY A 368 -11.19 11.30 41.23
CA GLY A 368 -11.17 11.23 42.68
C GLY A 368 -10.23 12.31 43.18
N ASP A 369 -10.78 13.29 43.87
CA ASP A 369 -10.04 14.21 44.72
C ASP A 369 -9.25 13.39 45.75
N ASP A 370 -7.92 13.41 45.69
CA ASP A 370 -7.13 13.43 46.92
C ASP A 370 -5.78 14.12 46.74
N HIS A 371 -5.48 14.96 47.72
CA HIS A 371 -4.30 15.80 47.82
C HIS A 371 -3.08 14.96 48.24
N SER A 372 -1.94 15.10 47.56
CA SER A 372 -0.64 15.49 48.14
C SER A 372 0.57 15.14 47.25
N PRO A 373 1.63 15.97 47.21
CA PRO A 373 2.80 15.75 46.36
C PRO A 373 3.95 15.11 47.15
N ARG A 374 4.62 14.09 46.58
CA ARG A 374 6.02 13.77 46.94
C ARG A 374 6.80 13.21 45.74
N PRO A 375 8.00 13.73 45.45
CA PRO A 375 8.94 13.10 44.53
C PRO A 375 9.85 12.12 45.28
N ARG A 376 10.15 10.95 44.69
CA ARG A 376 11.35 10.13 44.99
C ARG A 376 11.83 9.58 43.66
N LEU A 377 12.92 10.11 43.11
CA LEU A 377 14.32 9.71 43.33
C LEU A 377 14.58 8.25 42.94
N CYS A 378 15.37 8.13 41.86
CA CYS A 378 16.05 6.92 41.41
C CYS A 378 16.86 6.30 42.56
N GLU A 379 16.77 4.98 42.70
CA GLU A 379 17.82 4.17 43.29
C GLU A 379 18.10 3.01 42.34
N ASP A 380 19.33 2.98 41.84
CA ASP A 380 19.98 1.80 41.29
C ASP A 380 20.02 0.70 42.36
N GLY A 381 19.69 -0.52 41.97
CA GLY A 381 19.67 -1.69 42.85
C GLY A 381 20.07 -2.94 42.07
N ASP A 382 21.36 -3.24 42.18
CA ASP A 382 22.04 -4.46 41.77
C ASP A 382 21.52 -5.70 42.54
N HIS A 383 21.99 -6.88 42.12
CA HIS A 383 21.85 -8.25 42.69
C HIS A 383 20.81 -9.16 42.01
N GLY A 384 21.18 -10.35 41.52
CA GLY A 384 22.48 -11.05 41.55
C GLY A 384 22.43 -12.38 40.80
#